data_AF-A0A7C4IUD7-F1
#
_entry.id   AF-A0A7C4IUD7-F1
#
_cell.length_a   1.000
_cell.length_b   1.000
_cell.length_c   1.000
_cell.angle_alpha   90.00
_cell.angle_beta   90.00
_cell.angle_gamma   90.00
#
_symmetry.space_group_name_H-M   'P 1'
#
loop_
_entity.id
_entity.type
_entity.pdbx_description
1 polymer ?
#
loop_
_entity_poly.entity_id
_entity_poly.type
_entity_poly.pdbx_seq_one_letter_code
_entity_poly.pdbx_strand_id
1 'polypeptide(L)' 'SGAHDYLFPKVMQLLKEKGADDILVIGGGIIPDEDIPALKACGIAEIFGPGTSTQDIVSFIRANLKK' A
#
# COMPACT_ATOMS: atom_id res chain seq x y z
N SER A 1 12.04 -9.49 6.07
CA SER A 1 13.27 -8.81 5.59
C SER A 1 13.21 -7.28 5.76
N GLY A 2 12.23 -6.69 6.47
CA GLY A 2 12.22 -5.25 6.81
C GLY A 2 12.27 -4.28 5.63
N ALA A 3 12.19 -4.77 4.39
CA ALA A 3 12.43 -3.96 3.21
C ALA A 3 11.26 -3.03 2.90
N HIS A 4 10.08 -3.29 3.48
CA HIS A 4 8.88 -2.46 3.32
C HIS A 4 9.13 -1.02 3.76
N ASP A 5 9.84 -0.79 4.87
CA ASP A 5 10.15 0.56 5.37
C ASP A 5 11.00 1.40 4.41
N TYR A 6 11.76 0.75 3.53
CA TYR A 6 12.60 1.45 2.55
C TYR A 6 11.95 1.49 1.16
N LEU A 7 11.45 0.34 0.69
CA LEU A 7 10.96 0.22 -0.69
C LEU A 7 9.61 0.89 -0.89
N PHE A 8 8.70 0.81 0.09
CA PHE A 8 7.38 1.40 -0.06
C PHE A 8 7.46 2.93 -0.16
N PRO A 9 8.14 3.65 0.76
CA PRO A 9 8.30 5.09 0.61
C PRO A 9 9.01 5.47 -0.69
N LYS A 10 10.00 4.69 -1.12
CA LYS A 10 10.73 4.97 -2.36
C LYS A 10 9.84 4.83 -3.60
N VAL A 11 8.98 3.82 -3.66
CA VAL A 11 8.01 3.67 -4.76
C VAL A 11 7.01 4.81 -4.76
N MET A 12 6.45 5.19 -3.59
CA MET A 12 5.51 6.30 -3.48
C MET A 12 6.13 7.62 -3.93
N GLN A 13 7.38 7.90 -3.55
CA GLN A 13 8.12 9.07 -4.01
C GLN A 13 8.27 9.07 -5.54
N LEU A 14 8.67 7.95 -6.15
CA LEU A 14 8.88 7.84 -7.59
C LEU A 14 7.57 7.99 -8.39
N LEU A 15 6.44 7.51 -7.87
CA LEU A 15 5.13 7.72 -8.48
C LEU A 15 4.77 9.20 -8.49
N LYS A 16 4.96 9.88 -7.37
CA LYS A 16 4.73 11.32 -7.25
C LYS A 16 5.63 12.15 -8.18
N GLU A 17 6.92 11.81 -8.26
CA GLU A 17 7.86 12.46 -9.18
C GLU A 17 7.44 12.33 -10.66
N LYS A 18 6.70 11.27 -11.00
CA LYS A 18 6.15 11.04 -12.34
C LYS A 18 4.75 11.60 -12.55
N GLY A 19 4.18 12.29 -11.55
CA GLY A 19 2.82 12.83 -11.60
C GLY A 19 1.73 11.75 -11.60
N ALA A 20 2.03 10.56 -11.07
CA ALA A 20 1.12 9.42 -11.02
C ALA A 20 0.42 9.30 -9.65
N ASP A 21 0.02 10.44 -9.08
CA ASP A 21 -0.62 10.54 -7.76
C ASP A 21 -2.08 10.00 -7.76
N ASP A 22 -2.62 9.69 -8.93
CA ASP A 22 -3.95 9.11 -9.14
C ASP A 22 -3.96 7.58 -9.03
N ILE A 23 -2.80 6.93 -9.06
CA ILE A 23 -2.68 5.48 -8.95
C ILE A 23 -2.99 5.01 -7.52
N LEU A 24 -3.96 4.09 -7.40
CA LEU A 24 -4.21 3.38 -6.16
C LEU A 24 -3.08 2.39 -5.87
N VAL A 25 -2.32 2.62 -4.80
CA VAL A 25 -1.25 1.72 -4.35
C VAL A 25 -1.68 0.97 -3.10
N ILE A 26 -1.60 -0.36 -3.16
CA ILE A 26 -1.81 -1.26 -2.01
C ILE A 26 -0.53 -2.05 -1.74
N GLY A 27 -0.27 -2.32 -0.46
CA GLY A 27 0.86 -3.14 0.01
C GLY A 27 0.41 -4.51 0.49
N GLY A 28 1.34 -5.45 0.59
CA GLY A 28 1.08 -6.74 1.19
C GLY A 28 2.36 -7.48 1.58
N GLY A 29 2.22 -8.50 2.42
CA GLY A 29 3.31 -9.30 2.95
C GLY A 29 3.27 -9.46 4.46
N ILE A 30 4.35 -9.96 5.05
CA ILE A 30 4.51 -10.06 6.51
C ILE A 30 5.11 -8.73 6.99
N ILE A 31 4.26 -7.82 7.46
CA ILE A 31 4.62 -6.48 7.92
C ILE A 31 4.20 -6.36 9.40
N PRO A 32 5.09 -5.92 10.30
CA PRO A 32 4.74 -5.61 11.70
C PRO A 32 3.64 -4.55 11.80
N ASP A 33 2.69 -4.74 12.72
CA ASP A 33 1.57 -3.81 12.90
C ASP A 33 2.02 -2.38 13.27
N GLU A 34 3.19 -2.26 13.90
CA GLU A 34 3.82 -0.99 14.26
C GLU A 34 4.34 -0.18 13.06
N ASP A 35 4.66 -0.85 11.95
CA ASP A 35 5.16 -0.19 10.73
C ASP A 35 4.01 0.31 9.84
N ILE A 36 2.83 -0.33 9.92
CA ILE A 36 1.66 -0.03 9.08
C ILE A 36 1.27 1.47 9.10
N PRO A 37 1.19 2.17 10.26
CA PRO A 37 0.86 3.58 10.29
C PRO A 37 1.83 4.45 9.48
N ALA A 38 3.13 4.19 9.57
CA ALA A 38 4.15 4.93 8.84
C ALA A 38 4.04 4.68 7.32
N LEU A 39 3.84 3.42 6.93
CA LEU A 39 3.68 3.05 5.51
C LEU A 39 2.41 3.66 4.89
N LYS A 40 1.29 3.69 5.63
CA LYS A 40 0.06 4.37 5.19
C LYS A 40 0.26 5.88 5.06
N ALA A 41 1.02 6.49 5.97
CA ALA A 41 1.36 7.92 5.90
C ALA A 41 2.19 8.29 4.66
N CYS A 42 2.93 7.34 4.08
CA CYS A 42 3.63 7.53 2.80
C CYS A 42 2.71 7.48 1.57
N GLY A 43 1.41 7.22 1.73
CA GLY A 43 0.41 7.23 0.67
C GLY A 43 -0.02 5.85 0.15
N ILE A 44 0.36 4.78 0.84
CA ILE A 44 -0.22 3.45 0.59
C ILE A 44 -1.65 3.43 1.13
N ALA A 45 -2.60 3.05 0.28
CA ALA A 45 -4.01 3.08 0.63
C ALA A 45 -4.41 1.98 1.62
N GLU A 46 -3.87 0.77 1.46
CA GLU A 46 -4.10 -0.34 2.38
C GLU A 46 -2.97 -1.36 2.34
N ILE A 47 -2.76 -2.08 3.45
CA ILE A 47 -1.77 -3.13 3.60
C ILE A 47 -2.47 -4.44 3.98
N PHE A 48 -2.24 -5.47 3.18
CA PHE A 48 -2.83 -6.80 3.38
C PHE A 48 -1.81 -7.79 3.95
N GLY A 49 -2.00 -8.15 5.21
CA GLY A 49 -1.15 -9.09 5.94
C GLY A 49 -1.47 -10.57 5.66
N PRO A 50 -0.73 -11.50 6.28
CA PRO A 50 -0.99 -12.93 6.16
C PRO A 50 -2.41 -13.29 6.60
N GLY A 51 -3.07 -14.16 5.83
CA GLY A 51 -4.44 -14.59 6.12
C GLY A 51 -5.53 -13.65 5.60
N THR A 52 -5.18 -12.48 5.03
CA THR A 52 -6.16 -11.63 4.33
C THR A 52 -6.83 -12.42 3.21
N SER A 53 -8.17 -12.41 3.20
CA SER A 53 -8.94 -13.05 2.14
C SER A 53 -8.76 -12.31 0.81
N THR A 54 -8.66 -13.04 -0.30
CA THR A 54 -8.64 -12.42 -1.64
C THR A 54 -9.92 -11.61 -1.90
N GLN A 55 -11.06 -12.02 -1.32
CA GLN A 55 -12.32 -11.30 -1.43
C GLN A 55 -12.25 -9.91 -0.77
N ASP A 56 -11.50 -9.77 0.33
CA ASP A 56 -11.33 -8.49 1.01
C ASP A 56 -10.49 -7.54 0.15
N ILE A 57 -9.41 -8.05 -0.44
CA ILE A 57 -8.54 -7.31 -1.38
C ILE A 57 -9.36 -6.82 -2.59
N VAL A 58 -10.14 -7.71 -3.20
CA VAL A 58 -11.00 -7.36 -4.35
C VAL A 58 -12.04 -6.31 -3.97
N SER A 59 -12.67 -6.46 -2.81
CA SER A 59 -13.69 -5.52 -2.32
C SER A 59 -13.08 -4.14 -2.06
N PHE A 60 -11.90 -4.10 -1.44
CA PHE A 60 -11.15 -2.86 -1.22
C PHE A 60 -10.82 -2.16 -2.53
N ILE A 61 -10.26 -2.87 -3.51
CA ILE A 61 -9.91 -2.29 -4.81
C ILE A 61 -11.16 -1.69 -5.47
N ARG A 62 -12.26 -2.44 -5.54
CA ARG A 62 -13.51 -1.96 -6.16
C ARG A 62 -14.10 -0.73 -5.47
N ALA A 63 -13.94 -0.61 -4.15
CA ALA A 63 -14.44 0.53 -3.38
C ALA A 63 -13.57 1.79 -3.52
N ASN A 64 -12.27 1.64 -3.80
CA ASN A 64 -11.30 2.74 -3.77
C ASN A 64 -10.76 3.14 -5.15
N LEU A 65 -11.06 2.38 -6.20
CA LEU A 65 -10.70 2.76 -7.57
C LEU A 65 -11.51 3.99 -7.99
N LYS A 66 -10.83 5.10 -8.27
CA LYS A 66 -11.47 6.27 -8.88
C LYS A 66 -11.87 5.92 -10.32
N LYS A 67 -13.09 6.29 -10.71
CA LYS A 67 -13.60 6.14 -12.09
C LYS A 67 -13.14 7.30 -12.96
#